data_AF-A0A9N9SPF9-F1
#
_entry.id   AF-A0A9N9SPF9-F1
#
_cell.length_a   1.000
_cell.length_b   1.000
_cell.length_c   1.000
_cell.angle_alpha   90.00
_cell.angle_beta   90.00
_cell.angle_gamma   90.00
#
_symmetry.space_group_name_H-M   'P 1'
#
loop_
_entity.id
_entity.type
_entity.pdbx_description
1 polymer ?
#
loop_
_entity_poly.entity_id
_entity_poly.type
_entity_poly.pdbx_seq_one_letter_code
_entity_poly.pdbx_strand_id
1 'polypeptide(L)'
;MANGYCVYNGSPNQLVPFMSLVNCECPETSTPADFIIELVQTNQDNIPILQSQIQNGKINMKDKKLKPLQSHKTLGIYEIYQETTQAGMNVHDIEYPTSFWTQFTVLLCRMALQLKRNKSMWAIQFFHHVLSASLVGGIFYQIGNEASQVLPIFKYCVTINVFFVYTHVMSPVLLFPIEVKLLKREYFNRWFSLKPYFLASTIVNIPMLVGYGMIFITIVFFMTGQPIEWERFFMFTIIAINVGFCSQGLGYAIGANCGILSGSVVAPHVLAILLALSVYGMGYKDGIEPMMKAFMSLSYVRYGLVGISSTLLNNRSEMECNDIYCHYKDPQKLLADMGMSNNIPIHQFAYIFGYTLLFRIIAYLSLKYRMTSELRNKLVYYAAKIVKQKET
;
A
#
# COMPACT_ATOMS: atom_id res chain seq x y z
N MET A 1 3.74 -38.21 3.46
CA MET A 1 4.71 -37.66 2.48
C MET A 1 6.02 -37.37 3.19
N ALA A 2 7.16 -37.53 2.52
CA ALA A 2 8.48 -37.21 3.04
C ALA A 2 9.34 -36.63 1.91
N ASN A 3 10.09 -35.55 2.16
CA ASN A 3 10.92 -34.86 1.16
C ASN A 3 10.22 -34.55 -0.19
N GLY A 4 8.93 -34.21 -0.14
CA GLY A 4 8.13 -33.93 -1.34
C GLY A 4 7.61 -35.18 -2.10
N TYR A 5 7.96 -36.37 -1.63
CA TYR A 5 7.49 -37.64 -2.18
C TYR A 5 6.31 -38.21 -1.39
N CYS A 6 5.37 -38.81 -2.10
CA CYS A 6 4.34 -39.65 -1.52
C CYS A 6 4.99 -41.00 -1.13
N VAL A 7 5.00 -41.28 0.17
CA VAL A 7 5.53 -42.53 0.76
C VAL A 7 4.44 -43.54 1.09
N TYR A 8 3.19 -43.09 1.25
CA TYR A 8 2.02 -43.95 1.42
C TYR A 8 0.75 -43.23 0.92
N ASN A 9 -0.14 -43.98 0.26
CA ASN A 9 -1.47 -43.52 -0.18
C ASN A 9 -2.43 -44.71 -0.11
N GLY A 10 -3.34 -44.72 0.87
CA GLY A 10 -4.21 -45.87 1.11
C GLY A 10 -5.05 -45.77 2.37
N SER A 11 -5.82 -46.83 2.64
CA SER A 11 -6.62 -46.99 3.86
C SER A 11 -5.72 -47.19 5.09
N PRO A 12 -6.07 -46.69 6.29
CA PRO A 12 -5.29 -46.94 7.52
C PRO A 12 -5.05 -48.42 7.79
N ASN A 13 -6.01 -49.29 7.46
CA ASN A 13 -5.92 -50.73 7.68
C ASN A 13 -4.88 -51.42 6.79
N GLN A 14 -4.45 -50.78 5.70
CA GLN A 14 -3.44 -51.31 4.78
C GLN A 14 -2.02 -50.79 5.09
N LEU A 15 -1.88 -49.90 6.08
CA LEU A 15 -0.61 -49.26 6.41
C LEU A 15 0.41 -50.25 7.00
N VAL A 16 -0.01 -51.07 7.96
CA VAL A 16 0.87 -52.11 8.54
C VAL A 16 1.23 -53.19 7.50
N PRO A 17 0.27 -53.78 6.75
CA PRO A 17 0.60 -54.70 5.65
C PRO A 17 1.55 -54.11 4.61
N PHE A 18 1.40 -52.82 4.29
CA PHE A 18 2.28 -52.11 3.37
C PHE A 18 3.71 -51.99 3.91
N MET A 19 3.88 -51.63 5.18
CA MET A 19 5.21 -51.56 5.78
C MET A 19 5.89 -52.93 5.86
N SER A 20 5.11 -53.99 6.15
CA SER A 20 5.61 -55.37 6.10
C SER A 20 6.12 -55.77 4.71
N LEU A 21 5.51 -55.29 3.61
CA LEU A 21 6.01 -55.54 2.24
C LEU A 21 7.40 -54.92 1.97
N VAL A 22 7.76 -53.90 2.74
CA VAL A 22 9.03 -53.17 2.64
C VAL A 22 10.01 -53.63 3.74
N ASN A 23 9.75 -54.79 4.36
CA ASN A 23 10.52 -55.36 5.46
C ASN A 23 10.63 -54.43 6.69
N CYS A 24 9.61 -53.58 6.89
CA CYS A 24 9.52 -52.69 8.03
C CYS A 24 8.38 -53.17 8.94
N GLU A 25 8.70 -53.94 9.97
CA GLU A 25 7.69 -54.39 10.94
C GLU A 25 7.41 -53.31 11.97
N CYS A 26 6.12 -52.99 12.14
CA CYS A 26 5.67 -52.02 13.13
C CYS A 26 5.68 -52.67 14.52
N PRO A 27 6.40 -52.12 15.52
CA PRO A 27 6.37 -52.60 16.89
C PRO A 27 4.97 -52.48 17.52
N GLU A 28 4.60 -53.41 18.40
CA GLU A 28 3.32 -53.36 19.12
C GLU A 28 3.20 -52.17 20.09
N THR A 29 4.34 -51.60 20.49
CA THR A 29 4.43 -50.43 21.38
C THR A 29 4.18 -49.10 20.68
N SER A 30 4.16 -49.07 19.34
CA SER A 30 4.07 -47.85 18.54
C SER A 30 2.81 -47.84 17.68
N THR A 31 2.21 -46.67 17.48
CA THR A 31 1.12 -46.57 16.51
C THR A 31 1.68 -46.64 15.08
N PRO A 32 0.99 -47.29 14.12
CA PRO A 32 1.48 -47.38 12.74
C PRO A 32 1.72 -46.03 12.05
N ALA A 33 0.96 -45.00 12.46
CA ALA A 33 1.13 -43.65 11.93
C ALA A 33 2.42 -42.99 12.44
N ASP A 34 2.74 -43.16 13.73
CA ASP A 34 3.98 -42.64 14.31
C ASP A 34 5.18 -43.42 13.77
N PHE A 35 5.07 -44.74 13.66
CA PHE A 35 6.15 -45.60 13.18
C PHE A 35 6.58 -45.27 11.74
N ILE A 36 5.64 -45.05 10.81
CA ILE A 36 6.02 -44.67 9.43
C ILE A 36 6.66 -43.27 9.37
N ILE A 37 6.29 -42.35 10.28
CA ILE A 37 6.91 -41.03 10.38
C ILE A 37 8.34 -41.16 10.92
N GLU A 38 8.53 -41.94 11.98
CA GLU A 38 9.85 -42.24 12.54
C GLU A 38 10.74 -42.93 11.50
N LEU A 39 10.20 -43.88 10.74
CA LEU A 39 10.94 -44.66 9.74
C LEU A 39 11.53 -43.79 8.63
N VAL A 40 10.80 -42.77 8.17
CA VAL A 40 11.27 -41.83 7.13
C VAL A 40 12.13 -40.69 7.70
N GLN A 41 12.04 -40.42 9.01
CA GLN A 41 12.87 -39.42 9.69
C GLN A 41 14.22 -39.97 10.10
N THR A 42 14.25 -41.18 10.68
CA THR A 42 15.46 -41.83 11.20
C THR A 42 16.35 -42.34 10.07
N ASN A 43 15.77 -42.82 8.96
CA ASN A 43 16.53 -43.24 7.79
C ASN A 43 15.90 -42.73 6.49
N GLN A 44 16.57 -41.77 5.85
CA GLN A 44 16.10 -41.18 4.60
C GLN A 44 16.17 -42.13 3.40
N ASP A 45 16.97 -43.21 3.47
CA ASP A 45 17.07 -44.21 2.40
C ASP A 45 15.76 -45.00 2.24
N ASN A 46 14.88 -44.99 3.25
CA ASN A 46 13.57 -45.60 3.18
C ASN A 46 12.58 -44.82 2.28
N ILE A 47 12.82 -43.53 2.06
CA ILE A 47 11.95 -42.66 1.25
C ILE A 47 11.85 -43.15 -0.21
N PRO A 48 12.95 -43.37 -0.96
CA PRO A 48 12.87 -43.87 -2.33
C PRO A 48 12.26 -45.28 -2.40
N ILE A 49 12.49 -46.13 -1.40
CA ILE A 49 11.93 -47.48 -1.35
C ILE A 49 10.40 -47.39 -1.23
N LEU A 50 9.87 -46.67 -0.24
CA LEU A 50 8.42 -46.49 -0.03
C LEU A 50 7.76 -45.77 -1.21
N GLN A 51 8.41 -44.74 -1.75
CA GLN A 51 7.92 -44.00 -2.92
C GLN A 51 7.84 -44.88 -4.17
N SER A 52 8.80 -45.77 -4.40
CA SER A 52 8.79 -46.68 -5.55
C SER A 52 7.60 -47.64 -5.49
N GLN A 53 7.28 -48.16 -4.30
CA GLN A 53 6.19 -49.13 -4.09
C GLN A 53 4.81 -48.55 -4.38
N ILE A 54 4.61 -47.25 -4.14
CA ILE A 54 3.34 -46.57 -4.47
C ILE A 54 3.43 -45.65 -5.69
N GLN A 55 4.53 -45.73 -6.45
CA GLN A 55 4.81 -44.90 -7.62
C GLN A 55 4.54 -43.41 -7.39
N ASN A 56 5.02 -42.88 -6.25
CA ASN A 56 4.81 -41.51 -5.81
C ASN A 56 3.32 -41.10 -5.73
N GLY A 57 2.47 -42.00 -5.23
CA GLY A 57 1.04 -41.75 -4.98
C GLY A 57 0.09 -42.17 -6.10
N LYS A 58 0.62 -42.73 -7.21
CA LYS A 58 -0.17 -43.27 -8.32
C LYS A 58 -0.82 -44.61 -8.01
N ILE A 59 -0.45 -45.29 -6.93
CA ILE A 59 -1.11 -46.50 -6.45
C ILE A 59 -1.84 -46.15 -5.14
N ASN A 60 -3.11 -46.53 -5.03
CA ASN A 60 -3.92 -46.29 -3.84
C ASN A 60 -4.31 -47.64 -3.19
N MET A 61 -3.82 -47.89 -1.99
CA MET A 61 -4.02 -49.13 -1.23
C MET A 61 -5.38 -49.11 -0.50
N LYS A 62 -6.50 -49.09 -1.25
CA LYS A 62 -7.87 -49.11 -0.68
C LYS A 62 -8.42 -50.50 -0.39
N ASP A 63 -8.04 -51.52 -1.17
CA ASP A 63 -8.49 -52.91 -0.99
C ASP A 63 -7.34 -53.90 -1.12
N LYS A 64 -7.44 -55.05 -0.44
CA LYS A 64 -6.45 -56.15 -0.29
C LYS A 64 -5.79 -56.71 -1.56
N LYS A 65 -6.09 -56.18 -2.75
CA LYS A 65 -5.41 -56.50 -4.00
C LYS A 65 -4.70 -55.25 -4.49
N LEU A 66 -3.36 -55.32 -4.63
CA LEU A 66 -2.59 -54.41 -5.47
C LEU A 66 -3.18 -54.45 -6.88
N LYS A 67 -4.24 -53.69 -7.12
CA LYS A 67 -4.57 -53.28 -8.46
C LYS A 67 -3.69 -52.06 -8.71
N PRO A 68 -2.88 -52.03 -9.79
CA PRO A 68 -2.49 -50.75 -10.34
C PRO A 68 -3.78 -49.94 -10.40
N LEU A 69 -3.75 -48.66 -10.02
CA LEU A 69 -4.83 -47.77 -10.44
C LEU A 69 -4.95 -48.04 -11.94
N GLN A 70 -6.02 -48.73 -12.35
CA GLN A 70 -6.45 -48.68 -13.73
C GLN A 70 -6.37 -47.21 -14.05
N SER A 71 -5.73 -46.90 -15.17
CA SER A 71 -5.74 -45.59 -15.77
C SER A 71 -7.20 -45.10 -15.87
N HIS A 72 -7.78 -44.65 -14.76
CA HIS A 72 -8.41 -43.37 -14.69
C HIS A 72 -7.32 -42.47 -15.21
N LYS A 73 -7.35 -42.24 -16.54
CA LYS A 73 -6.81 -41.05 -17.19
C LYS A 73 -6.74 -40.02 -16.11
N THR A 74 -5.54 -39.59 -15.75
CA THR A 74 -5.25 -38.60 -14.70
C THR A 74 -6.45 -37.69 -14.58
N LEU A 75 -7.42 -38.04 -13.72
CA LEU A 75 -8.67 -37.29 -13.67
C LEU A 75 -8.16 -36.08 -12.94
N GLY A 76 -7.86 -35.04 -13.73
CA GLY A 76 -7.40 -33.79 -13.18
C GLY A 76 -8.37 -33.43 -12.08
N ILE A 77 -7.93 -32.72 -11.07
CA ILE A 77 -8.82 -32.15 -10.05
C ILE A 77 -10.06 -31.52 -10.71
N TYR A 78 -9.91 -31.01 -11.94
CA TYR A 78 -10.94 -30.57 -12.87
C TYR A 78 -12.09 -31.55 -13.17
N GLU A 79 -11.79 -32.82 -13.38
CA GLU A 79 -12.71 -33.82 -13.92
C GLU A 79 -13.52 -34.48 -12.77
N ILE A 80 -12.91 -34.61 -11.58
CA ILE A 80 -13.61 -34.93 -10.31
C ILE A 80 -14.60 -33.81 -9.90
N TYR A 81 -14.24 -32.55 -10.18
CA TYR A 81 -15.08 -31.38 -9.90
C TYR A 81 -16.26 -31.28 -10.87
N GLN A 82 -16.08 -31.68 -12.14
CA GLN A 82 -17.16 -31.68 -13.12
C GLN A 82 -18.23 -32.75 -12.85
N GLU A 83 -17.84 -33.94 -12.36
CA GLU A 83 -18.79 -34.99 -11.99
C GLU A 83 -19.68 -34.61 -10.80
N THR A 84 -19.17 -33.81 -9.86
CA THR A 84 -19.94 -33.36 -8.69
C THR A 84 -20.79 -32.10 -8.94
N THR A 85 -20.60 -31.40 -10.07
CA THR A 85 -21.18 -30.07 -10.30
C THR A 85 -21.94 -29.96 -11.63
N GLN A 86 -22.70 -30.99 -12.01
CA GLN A 86 -23.61 -30.90 -13.15
C GLN A 86 -24.79 -29.95 -12.85
N ALA A 87 -24.64 -28.67 -13.24
CA ALA A 87 -25.59 -27.90 -14.07
C ALA A 87 -25.25 -26.39 -14.02
N GLY A 88 -24.71 -25.84 -15.12
CA GLY A 88 -24.89 -24.42 -15.46
C GLY A 88 -23.90 -23.38 -14.93
N MET A 89 -22.78 -23.74 -14.30
CA MET A 89 -21.79 -22.75 -13.87
C MET A 89 -20.88 -22.33 -15.04
N ASN A 90 -20.88 -21.04 -15.39
CA ASN A 90 -19.88 -20.48 -16.29
C ASN A 90 -18.52 -20.50 -15.58
N VAL A 91 -17.41 -20.56 -16.33
CA VAL A 91 -16.04 -20.52 -15.74
C VAL A 91 -15.83 -19.28 -14.85
N HIS A 92 -16.59 -18.22 -15.08
CA HIS A 92 -16.59 -17.00 -14.29
C HIS A 92 -17.24 -17.15 -12.89
N ASP A 93 -18.13 -18.13 -12.71
CA ASP A 93 -18.79 -18.50 -11.45
C ASP A 93 -17.87 -19.34 -10.54
N ILE A 94 -16.67 -19.69 -11.00
CA ILE A 94 -15.75 -20.60 -10.31
C ILE A 94 -14.78 -19.86 -9.37
N GLU A 95 -14.49 -18.57 -9.60
CA GLU A 95 -13.46 -17.88 -8.78
C GLU A 95 -14.02 -17.24 -7.49
N TYR A 96 -15.21 -16.63 -7.54
CA TYR A 96 -15.91 -16.09 -6.36
C TYR A 96 -17.43 -16.24 -6.52
N PRO A 97 -18.15 -16.71 -5.48
CA PRO A 97 -19.60 -16.96 -5.56
C PRO A 97 -20.46 -15.68 -5.47
N THR A 98 -19.85 -14.51 -5.24
CA THR A 98 -20.56 -13.25 -5.01
C THR A 98 -20.10 -12.16 -5.97
N SER A 99 -21.01 -11.22 -6.30
CA SER A 99 -20.70 -10.10 -7.19
C SER A 99 -19.67 -9.12 -6.62
N PHE A 100 -19.01 -8.35 -7.51
CA PHE A 100 -18.08 -7.29 -7.11
C PHE A 100 -18.68 -6.30 -6.11
N TRP A 101 -19.91 -5.85 -6.35
CA TRP A 101 -20.57 -4.83 -5.51
C TRP A 101 -20.95 -5.38 -4.14
N THR A 102 -21.38 -6.65 -4.07
CA THR A 102 -21.61 -7.33 -2.79
C THR A 102 -20.32 -7.40 -1.98
N GLN A 103 -19.21 -7.84 -2.59
CA GLN A 103 -17.90 -7.90 -1.93
C GLN A 103 -17.46 -6.50 -1.46
N PHE A 104 -17.55 -5.50 -2.34
CA PHE A 104 -17.15 -4.13 -2.05
C PHE A 104 -17.93 -3.54 -0.87
N THR A 105 -19.26 -3.64 -0.87
CA THR A 105 -20.11 -3.08 0.20
C THR A 105 -19.83 -3.76 1.53
N VAL A 106 -19.73 -5.10 1.56
CA VAL A 106 -19.43 -5.83 2.80
C VAL A 106 -18.05 -5.43 3.35
N LEU A 107 -17.04 -5.32 2.48
CA LEU A 107 -15.69 -4.90 2.87
C LEU A 107 -15.68 -3.46 3.37
N LEU A 108 -16.35 -2.55 2.67
CA LEU A 108 -16.44 -1.14 3.07
C LEU A 108 -17.12 -1.01 4.44
N CYS A 109 -18.26 -1.67 4.66
CA CYS A 109 -18.95 -1.69 5.95
C CYS A 109 -18.08 -2.29 7.06
N ARG A 110 -17.40 -3.41 6.79
CA ARG A 110 -16.47 -4.05 7.74
C ARG A 110 -15.36 -3.08 8.15
N MET A 111 -14.71 -2.46 7.18
CA MET A 111 -13.60 -1.53 7.43
C MET A 111 -14.09 -0.26 8.14
N ALA A 112 -15.26 0.27 7.77
CA ALA A 112 -15.85 1.43 8.44
C ALA A 112 -16.19 1.12 9.91
N LEU A 113 -16.73 -0.07 10.19
CA LEU A 113 -16.99 -0.52 11.55
C LEU A 113 -15.69 -0.70 12.35
N GLN A 114 -14.64 -1.26 11.74
CA GLN A 114 -13.32 -1.38 12.38
C GLN A 114 -12.73 -0.02 12.73
N LEU A 115 -12.77 0.95 11.80
CA LEU A 115 -12.32 2.32 12.07
C LEU A 115 -13.14 2.96 13.18
N LYS A 116 -14.48 2.87 13.14
CA LYS A 116 -15.37 3.42 14.18
C LYS A 116 -15.09 2.83 15.57
N ARG A 117 -14.82 1.52 15.66
CA ARG A 117 -14.58 0.82 16.92
C ARG A 117 -13.19 1.09 17.50
N ASN A 118 -12.21 1.43 16.67
CA ASN A 118 -10.85 1.71 17.11
C ASN A 118 -10.72 3.12 17.73
N LYS A 119 -11.28 3.30 18.93
CA LYS A 119 -11.29 4.58 19.66
C LYS A 119 -9.88 5.14 19.90
N SER A 120 -8.89 4.28 20.09
CA SER A 120 -7.49 4.68 20.27
C SER A 120 -6.97 5.42 19.04
N MET A 121 -7.23 4.91 17.84
CA MET A 121 -6.85 5.59 16.60
C MET A 121 -7.49 6.97 16.47
N TRP A 122 -8.78 7.12 16.83
CA TRP A 122 -9.44 8.43 16.84
C TRP A 122 -8.77 9.40 17.80
N ALA A 123 -8.49 8.97 19.02
CA ALA A 123 -7.84 9.81 20.02
C ALA A 123 -6.44 10.24 19.57
N ILE A 124 -5.60 9.31 19.11
CA ILE A 124 -4.24 9.60 18.63
C ILE A 124 -4.28 10.60 17.47
N GLN A 125 -5.16 10.40 16.49
CA GLN A 125 -5.27 11.30 15.34
C GLN A 125 -5.78 12.70 15.76
N PHE A 126 -6.79 12.77 16.62
CA PHE A 126 -7.31 14.04 17.13
C PHE A 126 -6.23 14.84 17.87
N PHE A 127 -5.56 14.22 18.85
CA PHE A 127 -4.51 14.91 19.61
C PHE A 127 -3.31 15.28 18.74
N HIS A 128 -2.89 14.40 17.82
CA HIS A 128 -1.81 14.70 16.87
C HIS A 128 -2.11 15.94 16.04
N HIS A 129 -3.31 16.03 15.44
CA HIS A 129 -3.68 17.18 14.61
C HIS A 129 -3.86 18.45 15.42
N VAL A 130 -4.54 18.40 16.57
CA VAL A 130 -4.77 19.59 17.40
C VAL A 130 -3.44 20.10 17.98
N LEU A 131 -2.62 19.23 18.57
CA LEU A 131 -1.32 19.63 19.13
C LEU A 131 -0.39 20.18 18.04
N SER A 132 -0.27 19.48 16.91
CA SER A 132 0.56 19.96 15.80
C SER A 132 0.06 21.29 15.26
N ALA A 133 -1.26 21.47 15.14
CA ALA A 133 -1.85 22.72 14.68
C ALA A 133 -1.56 23.87 15.66
N SER A 134 -1.74 23.65 16.96
CA SER A 134 -1.44 24.67 17.97
C SER A 134 0.04 25.05 17.99
N LEU A 135 0.95 24.08 17.83
CA LEU A 135 2.39 24.35 17.73
C LEU A 135 2.74 25.16 16.48
N VAL A 136 2.26 24.75 15.30
CA VAL A 136 2.51 25.47 14.04
C VAL A 136 1.87 26.86 14.07
N GLY A 137 0.63 26.97 14.52
CA GLY A 137 -0.07 28.24 14.67
C GLY A 137 0.59 29.18 15.69
N GLY A 138 1.19 28.63 16.75
CA GLY A 138 1.95 29.40 17.73
C GLY A 138 3.28 29.92 17.17
N ILE A 139 4.01 29.10 16.40
CA ILE A 139 5.28 29.50 15.76
C ILE A 139 5.06 30.65 14.77
N PHE A 140 3.94 30.63 14.04
CA PHE A 140 3.61 31.61 13.00
C PHE A 140 2.47 32.56 13.43
N TYR A 141 2.36 32.85 14.73
CA TYR A 141 1.23 33.61 15.27
C TYR A 141 1.16 35.03 14.66
N GLN A 142 -0.02 35.38 14.13
CA GLN A 142 -0.34 36.72 13.58
C GLN A 142 0.66 37.28 12.54
N ILE A 143 1.32 36.42 11.76
CA ILE A 143 2.20 36.87 10.66
C ILE A 143 1.43 37.29 9.40
N GLY A 144 0.13 37.01 9.35
CA GLY A 144 -0.62 36.89 8.11
C GLY A 144 -0.67 38.15 7.26
N ASN A 145 -0.66 39.37 7.83
CA ASN A 145 -0.79 40.64 7.09
C ASN A 145 0.45 41.57 7.12
N GLU A 146 1.55 41.13 7.73
CA GLU A 146 2.76 41.95 7.87
C GLU A 146 3.76 41.70 6.73
N ALA A 147 4.11 42.75 5.99
CA ALA A 147 4.99 42.71 4.82
C ALA A 147 6.45 42.40 5.18
N SER A 148 6.89 42.70 6.41
CA SER A 148 8.21 42.25 6.91
C SER A 148 8.26 40.73 7.17
N GLN A 149 7.10 40.08 7.29
CA GLN A 149 6.96 38.65 7.62
C GLN A 149 6.60 37.78 6.40
N VAL A 150 6.80 38.26 5.17
CA VAL A 150 6.43 37.50 3.95
C VAL A 150 7.26 36.22 3.77
N LEU A 151 8.55 36.23 4.13
CA LEU A 151 9.37 35.01 4.13
C LEU A 151 8.88 33.98 5.18
N PRO A 152 8.55 34.37 6.43
CA PRO A 152 7.82 33.53 7.37
C PRO A 152 6.49 32.97 6.83
N ILE A 153 5.69 33.73 6.05
CA ILE A 153 4.48 33.20 5.41
C ILE A 153 4.82 32.08 4.42
N PHE A 154 5.89 32.24 3.64
CA PHE A 154 6.36 31.18 2.76
C PHE A 154 6.82 29.94 3.55
N LYS A 155 7.56 30.11 4.65
CA LYS A 155 7.96 29.01 5.54
C LYS A 155 6.74 28.31 6.15
N TYR A 156 5.70 29.06 6.51
CA TYR A 156 4.42 28.52 6.94
C TYR A 156 3.80 27.59 5.87
N CYS A 157 3.77 28.00 4.59
CA CYS A 157 3.31 27.14 3.50
C CYS A 157 4.13 25.84 3.38
N VAL A 158 5.46 25.91 3.55
CA VAL A 158 6.33 24.72 3.58
C VAL A 158 5.96 23.81 4.76
N THR A 159 5.78 24.37 5.96
CA THR A 159 5.42 23.59 7.16
C THR A 159 4.08 22.87 7.00
N ILE A 160 3.05 23.53 6.45
CA ILE A 160 1.75 22.91 6.19
C ILE A 160 1.89 21.75 5.20
N ASN A 161 2.61 21.97 4.10
CA ASN A 161 2.84 20.94 3.10
C ASN A 161 3.58 19.72 3.71
N VAL A 162 4.65 19.96 4.47
CA VAL A 162 5.42 18.91 5.15
C VAL A 162 4.56 18.15 6.17
N PHE A 163 3.69 18.84 6.92
CA PHE A 163 2.79 18.20 7.88
C PHE A 163 1.87 17.17 7.19
N PHE A 164 1.19 17.57 6.11
CA PHE A 164 0.30 16.67 5.37
C PHE A 164 1.07 15.52 4.72
N VAL A 165 2.25 15.80 4.15
CA VAL A 165 3.11 14.78 3.56
C VAL A 165 3.54 13.74 4.57
N TYR A 166 4.16 14.17 5.66
CA TYR A 166 4.72 13.26 6.65
C TYR A 166 3.62 12.44 7.36
N THR A 167 2.56 13.11 7.82
CA THR A 167 1.46 12.46 8.57
C THR A 167 0.79 11.38 7.73
N HIS A 168 0.52 11.66 6.45
CA HIS A 168 -0.22 10.73 5.60
C HIS A 168 0.64 9.70 4.88
N VAL A 169 1.95 9.90 4.71
CA VAL A 169 2.85 8.80 4.32
C VAL A 169 3.06 7.82 5.46
N MET A 170 3.33 8.29 6.68
CA MET A 170 3.74 7.41 7.79
C MET A 170 2.64 6.46 8.27
N SER A 171 1.40 6.93 8.35
CA SER A 171 0.29 6.10 8.82
C SER A 171 0.14 4.77 8.05
N PRO A 172 0.00 4.75 6.71
CA PRO A 172 -0.06 3.51 5.95
C PRO A 172 1.27 2.74 5.91
N VAL A 173 2.43 3.40 5.98
CA VAL A 173 3.74 2.71 6.03
C VAL A 173 3.85 1.79 7.25
N LEU A 174 3.30 2.21 8.39
CA LEU A 174 3.37 1.47 9.65
C LEU A 174 2.25 0.43 9.78
N LEU A 175 1.04 0.73 9.29
CA LEU A 175 -0.14 -0.11 9.48
C LEU A 175 -0.41 -1.08 8.32
N PHE A 176 -0.20 -0.64 7.09
CA PHE A 176 -0.56 -1.42 5.91
C PHE A 176 0.20 -2.75 5.78
N PRO A 177 1.49 -2.88 6.15
CA PRO A 177 2.17 -4.18 6.12
C PRO A 177 1.48 -5.26 6.96
N ILE A 178 0.80 -4.88 8.05
CA ILE A 178 0.03 -5.79 8.90
C ILE A 178 -1.25 -6.23 8.17
N GLU A 179 -1.96 -5.27 7.57
CA GLU A 179 -3.15 -5.56 6.76
C GLU A 179 -2.83 -6.48 5.59
N VAL A 180 -1.69 -6.30 4.92
CA VAL A 180 -1.28 -7.15 3.79
C VAL A 180 -1.10 -8.61 4.22
N LYS A 181 -0.62 -8.88 5.44
CA LYS A 181 -0.52 -10.26 5.95
C LYS A 181 -1.89 -10.91 6.11
N LEU A 182 -2.86 -10.17 6.65
CA LEU A 182 -4.24 -10.62 6.81
C LEU A 182 -4.91 -10.82 5.45
N LEU A 183 -4.79 -9.83 4.56
CA LEU A 183 -5.30 -9.87 3.20
C LEU A 183 -4.77 -11.09 2.44
N LYS A 184 -3.50 -11.44 2.61
CA LYS A 184 -2.92 -12.63 1.97
C LYS A 184 -3.68 -13.90 2.35
N ARG A 185 -4.01 -14.07 3.63
CA ARG A 185 -4.79 -15.23 4.12
C ARG A 185 -6.21 -15.20 3.57
N GLU A 186 -6.89 -14.06 3.62
CA GLU A 186 -8.28 -13.92 3.13
C GLU A 186 -8.37 -14.14 1.61
N TYR A 187 -7.40 -13.64 0.86
CA TYR A 187 -7.30 -13.77 -0.59
C TYR A 187 -7.06 -15.23 -1.02
N PHE A 188 -6.11 -15.94 -0.40
CA PHE A 188 -5.84 -17.35 -0.74
C PHE A 188 -6.98 -18.29 -0.31
N ASN A 189 -7.75 -17.91 0.71
CA ASN A 189 -8.99 -18.60 1.08
C ASN A 189 -10.19 -18.24 0.16
N ARG A 190 -9.98 -17.40 -0.86
CA ARG A 190 -11.00 -16.98 -1.84
C ARG A 190 -12.24 -16.34 -1.21
N TRP A 191 -12.07 -15.59 -0.12
CA TRP A 191 -13.18 -14.89 0.52
C TRP A 191 -13.69 -13.71 -0.32
N PHE A 192 -12.79 -13.00 -1.00
CA PHE A 192 -13.11 -11.90 -1.89
C PHE A 192 -11.95 -11.60 -2.86
N SER A 193 -12.27 -10.92 -3.96
CA SER A 193 -11.29 -10.50 -4.96
C SER A 193 -10.51 -9.26 -4.54
N LEU A 194 -9.31 -9.05 -5.10
CA LEU A 194 -8.43 -7.95 -4.70
C LEU A 194 -8.96 -6.55 -5.07
N LYS A 195 -9.69 -6.44 -6.19
CA LYS A 195 -10.25 -5.17 -6.71
C LYS A 195 -11.21 -4.49 -5.71
N PRO A 196 -12.31 -5.15 -5.24
CA PRO A 196 -13.24 -4.55 -4.29
C PRO A 196 -12.57 -4.24 -2.95
N TYR A 197 -11.63 -5.07 -2.50
CA TYR A 197 -10.84 -4.77 -1.31
C TYR A 197 -10.06 -3.47 -1.43
N PHE A 198 -9.29 -3.31 -2.50
CA PHE A 198 -8.44 -2.13 -2.66
C PHE A 198 -9.26 -0.84 -2.80
N LEU A 199 -10.40 -0.93 -3.50
CA LEU A 199 -11.35 0.19 -3.61
C LEU A 199 -11.97 0.53 -2.24
N ALA A 200 -12.44 -0.46 -1.48
CA ALA A 200 -13.00 -0.26 -0.15
C ALA A 200 -11.97 0.36 0.82
N SER A 201 -10.74 -0.17 0.81
CA SER A 201 -9.61 0.36 1.60
C SER A 201 -9.27 1.81 1.26
N THR A 202 -9.41 2.20 0.00
CA THR A 202 -9.19 3.58 -0.45
C THR A 202 -10.30 4.50 0.05
N ILE A 203 -11.57 4.11 -0.08
CA ILE A 203 -12.72 4.96 0.23
C ILE A 203 -12.93 5.13 1.73
N VAL A 204 -12.73 4.07 2.52
CA VAL A 204 -13.05 4.07 3.95
C VAL A 204 -12.29 5.14 4.76
N ASN A 205 -11.10 5.53 4.28
CA ASN A 205 -10.23 6.49 4.97
C ASN A 205 -10.49 7.96 4.59
N ILE A 206 -11.30 8.23 3.55
CA ILE A 206 -11.58 9.59 3.04
C ILE A 206 -12.15 10.50 4.13
N PRO A 207 -13.21 10.10 4.89
CA PRO A 207 -13.82 10.99 5.87
C PRO A 207 -12.87 11.39 7.00
N MET A 208 -11.98 10.48 7.40
CA MET A 208 -11.03 10.72 8.48
C MET A 208 -9.94 11.71 8.06
N LEU A 209 -9.38 11.54 6.86
CA LEU A 209 -8.36 12.44 6.32
C LEU A 209 -8.92 13.85 6.12
N VAL A 210 -10.10 13.97 5.52
CA VAL A 210 -10.76 15.27 5.31
C VAL A 210 -11.11 15.90 6.65
N GLY A 211 -11.73 15.16 7.58
CA GLY A 211 -12.16 15.69 8.87
C GLY A 211 -11.01 16.25 9.71
N TYR A 212 -9.94 15.47 9.91
CA TYR A 212 -8.78 15.94 10.69
C TYR A 212 -7.93 16.97 9.94
N GLY A 213 -7.84 16.88 8.61
CA GLY A 213 -7.20 17.90 7.78
C GLY A 213 -7.89 19.26 7.91
N MET A 214 -9.23 19.28 7.89
CA MET A 214 -10.03 20.49 8.13
C MET A 214 -9.79 21.07 9.53
N ILE A 215 -9.78 20.24 10.57
CA ILE A 215 -9.51 20.68 11.96
C ILE A 215 -8.13 21.35 12.04
N PHE A 216 -7.10 20.69 11.52
CA PHE A 216 -5.73 21.21 11.52
C PHE A 216 -5.65 22.56 10.78
N ILE A 217 -6.15 22.64 9.55
CA ILE A 217 -6.08 23.87 8.75
C ILE A 217 -6.87 25.00 9.38
N THR A 218 -8.08 24.72 9.91
CA THR A 218 -8.90 25.73 10.57
C THR A 218 -8.14 26.39 11.71
N ILE A 219 -7.55 25.59 12.61
CA ILE A 219 -6.78 26.12 13.75
C ILE A 219 -5.62 26.98 13.26
N VAL A 220 -4.79 26.47 12.34
CA VAL A 220 -3.58 27.18 11.94
C VAL A 220 -3.90 28.43 11.10
N PHE A 221 -4.86 28.36 10.19
CA PHE A 221 -5.22 29.49 9.31
C PHE A 221 -5.69 30.70 10.13
N PHE A 222 -6.52 30.47 11.15
CA PHE A 222 -6.99 31.55 12.03
C PHE A 222 -5.91 32.03 13.02
N MET A 223 -5.10 31.13 13.62
CA MET A 223 -4.02 31.53 14.53
C MET A 223 -2.94 32.37 13.84
N THR A 224 -2.66 32.10 12.57
CA THR A 224 -1.64 32.82 11.79
C THR A 224 -2.13 34.16 11.25
N GLY A 225 -3.41 34.50 11.41
CA GLY A 225 -3.97 35.80 10.99
C GLY A 225 -4.06 35.97 9.47
N GLN A 226 -4.25 34.88 8.72
CA GLN A 226 -4.36 34.94 7.25
C GLN A 226 -5.63 35.67 6.82
N PRO A 227 -5.65 36.27 5.61
CA PRO A 227 -6.81 37.02 5.12
C PRO A 227 -8.06 36.13 5.06
N ILE A 228 -9.17 36.62 5.63
CA ILE A 228 -10.44 35.90 5.77
C ILE A 228 -11.25 36.00 4.46
N GLU A 229 -10.64 35.53 3.36
CA GLU A 229 -11.28 35.35 2.07
C GLU A 229 -11.71 33.88 1.95
N TRP A 230 -13.03 33.61 1.95
CA TRP A 230 -13.54 32.23 1.97
C TRP A 230 -13.07 31.39 0.78
N GLU A 231 -12.99 31.98 -0.42
CA GLU A 231 -12.47 31.29 -1.61
C GLU A 231 -11.02 30.83 -1.39
N ARG A 232 -10.18 31.69 -0.81
CA ARG A 232 -8.78 31.41 -0.50
C ARG A 232 -8.66 30.30 0.54
N PHE A 233 -9.46 30.37 1.60
CA PHE A 233 -9.49 29.33 2.64
C PHE A 233 -9.86 27.95 2.07
N PHE A 234 -10.92 27.87 1.25
CA PHE A 234 -11.35 26.60 0.68
C PHE A 234 -10.35 26.04 -0.33
N MET A 235 -9.79 26.86 -1.22
CA MET A 235 -8.75 26.41 -2.16
C MET A 235 -7.50 25.93 -1.43
N PHE A 236 -7.06 26.66 -0.39
CA PHE A 236 -5.91 26.29 0.42
C PHE A 236 -6.14 24.93 1.07
N THR A 237 -7.35 24.74 1.62
CA THR A 237 -7.76 23.51 2.27
C THR A 237 -7.84 22.32 1.30
N ILE A 238 -8.45 22.52 0.13
CA ILE A 238 -8.59 21.47 -0.88
C ILE A 238 -7.22 21.01 -1.38
N ILE A 239 -6.28 21.93 -1.63
CA ILE A 239 -4.93 21.57 -2.07
C ILE A 239 -4.18 20.80 -0.99
N ALA A 240 -4.20 21.27 0.26
CA ALA A 240 -3.55 20.59 1.37
C ALA A 240 -4.11 19.17 1.62
N ILE A 241 -5.43 19.01 1.55
CA ILE A 241 -6.09 17.70 1.63
C ILE A 241 -5.70 16.80 0.45
N ASN A 242 -5.58 17.33 -0.76
CA ASN A 242 -5.13 16.58 -1.94
C ASN A 242 -3.67 16.10 -1.78
N VAL A 243 -2.79 16.95 -1.24
CA VAL A 243 -1.44 16.54 -0.83
C VAL A 243 -1.51 15.36 0.15
N GLY A 244 -2.40 15.41 1.13
CA GLY A 244 -2.65 14.31 2.06
C GLY A 244 -3.06 13.01 1.37
N PHE A 245 -3.99 13.06 0.41
CA PHE A 245 -4.41 11.88 -0.35
C PHE A 245 -3.29 11.28 -1.21
N CYS A 246 -2.51 12.13 -1.87
CA CYS A 246 -1.35 11.74 -2.66
C CYS A 246 -0.30 11.03 -1.77
N SER A 247 -0.02 11.63 -0.62
CA SER A 247 0.90 11.13 0.40
C SER A 247 0.45 9.77 0.95
N GLN A 248 -0.85 9.62 1.21
CA GLN A 248 -1.42 8.34 1.61
C GLN A 248 -1.22 7.27 0.52
N GLY A 249 -1.38 7.63 -0.76
CA GLY A 249 -1.09 6.75 -1.89
C GLY A 249 0.36 6.26 -1.90
N LEU A 250 1.33 7.17 -1.75
CA LEU A 250 2.75 6.82 -1.67
C LEU A 250 3.03 5.90 -0.48
N GLY A 251 2.45 6.20 0.68
CA GLY A 251 2.61 5.39 1.87
C GLY A 251 2.00 3.98 1.72
N TYR A 252 0.87 3.83 1.02
CA TYR A 252 0.34 2.50 0.64
C TYR A 252 1.30 1.75 -0.28
N ALA A 253 1.92 2.43 -1.26
CA ALA A 253 2.90 1.79 -2.14
C ALA A 253 4.12 1.28 -1.36
N ILE A 254 4.65 2.07 -0.43
CA ILE A 254 5.77 1.64 0.43
C ILE A 254 5.33 0.52 1.36
N GLY A 255 4.20 0.66 2.07
CA GLY A 255 3.68 -0.35 2.99
C GLY A 255 3.25 -1.67 2.32
N ALA A 256 2.94 -1.63 1.02
CA ALA A 256 2.67 -2.83 0.23
C ALA A 256 3.94 -3.65 -0.03
N ASN A 257 5.10 -2.99 -0.17
CA ASN A 257 6.35 -3.63 -0.57
C ASN A 257 7.30 -3.90 0.61
N CYS A 258 7.28 -3.04 1.63
CA CYS A 258 8.18 -3.10 2.77
C CYS A 258 7.49 -3.71 4.01
N GLY A 259 8.28 -4.33 4.89
CA GLY A 259 7.85 -4.57 6.27
C GLY A 259 7.88 -3.28 7.09
N ILE A 260 7.35 -3.32 8.32
CA ILE A 260 7.24 -2.14 9.20
C ILE A 260 8.61 -1.48 9.44
N LEU A 261 9.62 -2.27 9.81
CA LEU A 261 10.99 -1.80 10.08
C LEU A 261 11.60 -1.14 8.84
N SER A 262 11.66 -1.85 7.72
CA SER A 262 12.21 -1.31 6.47
C SER A 262 11.42 -0.10 5.96
N GLY A 263 10.09 -0.14 6.07
CA GLY A 263 9.21 0.96 5.68
C GLY A 263 9.46 2.23 6.49
N SER A 264 9.67 2.10 7.80
CA SER A 264 9.98 3.23 8.70
C SER A 264 11.31 3.92 8.35
N VAL A 265 12.21 3.24 7.64
CA VAL A 265 13.47 3.82 7.14
C VAL A 265 13.29 4.33 5.72
N VAL A 266 12.65 3.58 4.82
CA VAL A 266 12.48 3.98 3.41
C VAL A 266 11.62 5.23 3.28
N ALA A 267 10.53 5.35 4.05
CA ALA A 267 9.60 6.46 3.92
C ALA A 267 10.24 7.83 4.23
N PRO A 268 10.94 8.04 5.36
CA PRO A 268 11.60 9.32 5.62
C PRO A 268 12.67 9.68 4.57
N HIS A 269 13.41 8.68 4.04
CA HIS A 269 14.42 8.92 3.02
C HIS A 269 13.81 9.40 1.71
N VAL A 270 12.74 8.73 1.24
CA VAL A 270 11.99 9.16 0.05
C VAL A 270 11.41 10.56 0.28
N LEU A 271 10.84 10.83 1.45
CA LEU A 271 10.30 12.15 1.79
C LEU A 271 11.37 13.24 1.80
N ALA A 272 12.56 12.97 2.34
CA ALA A 272 13.67 13.93 2.36
C ALA A 272 14.10 14.32 0.94
N ILE A 273 14.19 13.34 0.04
CA ILE A 273 14.52 13.57 -1.38
C ILE A 273 13.42 14.40 -2.05
N LEU A 274 12.15 14.03 -1.87
CA LEU A 274 11.02 14.77 -2.46
C LEU A 274 10.94 16.20 -1.92
N LEU A 275 11.20 16.41 -0.63
CA LEU A 275 11.23 17.73 -0.01
C LEU A 275 12.40 18.57 -0.55
N ALA A 276 13.61 18.00 -0.65
CA ALA A 276 14.76 18.69 -1.23
C ALA A 276 14.50 19.14 -2.67
N LEU A 277 13.93 18.26 -3.51
CA LEU A 277 13.53 18.59 -4.88
C LEU A 277 12.40 19.63 -4.94
N SER A 278 11.54 19.69 -3.92
CA SER A 278 10.43 20.64 -3.89
C SER A 278 10.89 22.09 -3.74
N VAL A 279 11.89 22.32 -2.89
CA VAL A 279 12.43 23.66 -2.58
C VAL A 279 13.59 24.04 -3.50
N TYR A 280 14.21 23.07 -4.16
CA TYR A 280 15.32 23.34 -5.09
C TYR A 280 14.94 24.40 -6.13
N GLY A 281 15.84 25.36 -6.34
CA GLY A 281 15.69 26.44 -7.32
C GLY A 281 14.79 27.60 -6.89
N MET A 282 14.11 27.53 -5.74
CA MET A 282 13.38 28.68 -5.19
C MET A 282 14.39 29.76 -4.77
N GLY A 283 14.28 30.97 -5.32
CA GLY A 283 15.24 32.06 -5.17
C GLY A 283 16.18 32.26 -6.37
N TYR A 284 16.22 31.31 -7.32
CA TYR A 284 17.02 31.39 -8.55
C TYR A 284 16.23 31.87 -9.77
N LYS A 285 14.98 32.32 -9.58
CA LYS A 285 14.06 32.75 -10.65
C LYS A 285 13.99 31.71 -11.78
N ASP A 286 14.31 32.11 -13.00
CA ASP A 286 14.26 31.25 -14.19
C ASP A 286 15.58 30.55 -14.53
N GLY A 287 16.65 30.80 -13.77
CA GLY A 287 18.02 30.35 -14.04
C GLY A 287 18.30 28.85 -13.83
N ILE A 288 17.27 28.02 -13.74
CA ILE A 288 17.41 26.57 -13.49
C ILE A 288 17.54 25.82 -14.82
N GLU A 289 18.54 24.95 -14.91
CA GLU A 289 18.77 24.10 -16.08
C GLU A 289 17.56 23.17 -16.38
N PRO A 290 17.24 22.90 -17.67
CA PRO A 290 16.08 22.09 -18.05
C PRO A 290 16.04 20.69 -17.42
N MET A 291 17.21 20.03 -17.30
CA MET A 291 17.30 18.72 -16.66
C MET A 291 16.86 18.77 -15.19
N MET A 292 17.26 19.82 -14.47
CA MET A 292 16.90 19.97 -13.07
C MET A 292 15.43 20.37 -12.90
N LYS A 293 14.88 21.15 -13.84
CA LYS A 293 13.43 21.39 -13.92
C LYS A 293 12.65 20.07 -14.06
N ALA A 294 13.18 19.10 -14.82
CA ALA A 294 12.57 17.77 -14.94
C ALA A 294 12.67 16.96 -13.63
N PHE A 295 13.79 17.00 -12.90
CA PHE A 295 13.88 16.32 -11.61
C PHE A 295 12.95 16.93 -10.55
N MET A 296 12.85 18.26 -10.50
CA MET A 296 11.93 18.96 -9.61
C MET A 296 10.47 18.60 -9.87
N SER A 297 10.11 18.37 -11.14
CA SER A 297 8.73 18.03 -11.56
C SER A 297 8.30 16.63 -11.11
N LEU A 298 9.23 15.78 -10.70
CA LEU A 298 8.97 14.47 -10.09
C LEU A 298 8.42 14.57 -8.65
N SER A 299 8.64 15.71 -7.99
CA SER A 299 8.20 15.91 -6.61
C SER A 299 6.77 16.46 -6.56
N TYR A 300 5.81 15.61 -6.18
CA TYR A 300 4.45 16.09 -5.91
C TYR A 300 4.40 17.10 -4.75
N VAL A 301 5.37 17.04 -3.83
CA VAL A 301 5.55 17.99 -2.74
C VAL A 301 5.82 19.39 -3.30
N ARG A 302 6.48 19.51 -4.46
CA ARG A 302 6.65 20.80 -5.16
C ARG A 302 5.31 21.40 -5.56
N TYR A 303 4.47 20.63 -6.26
CA TYR A 303 3.15 21.12 -6.67
C TYR A 303 2.27 21.46 -5.46
N GLY A 304 2.40 20.70 -4.36
CA GLY A 304 1.78 21.05 -3.08
C GLY A 304 2.23 22.41 -2.55
N LEU A 305 3.55 22.65 -2.49
CA LEU A 305 4.12 23.90 -2.00
C LEU A 305 3.72 25.09 -2.88
N VAL A 306 3.84 24.94 -4.20
CA VAL A 306 3.46 25.96 -5.18
C VAL A 306 1.96 26.23 -5.10
N GLY A 307 1.11 25.20 -5.02
CA GLY A 307 -0.34 25.34 -4.93
C GLY A 307 -0.81 26.04 -3.66
N ILE A 308 -0.26 25.65 -2.51
CA ILE A 308 -0.54 26.26 -1.20
C ILE A 308 -0.09 27.74 -1.20
N SER A 309 1.15 28.01 -1.63
CA SER A 309 1.72 29.36 -1.64
C SER A 309 1.00 30.28 -2.63
N SER A 310 0.73 29.79 -3.84
CA SER A 310 0.00 30.55 -4.87
C SER A 310 -1.43 30.84 -4.42
N THR A 311 -2.09 29.90 -3.76
CA THR A 311 -3.42 30.16 -3.19
C THR A 311 -3.37 31.26 -2.14
N LEU A 312 -2.35 31.29 -1.28
CA LEU A 312 -2.28 32.28 -0.21
C LEU A 312 -1.84 33.68 -0.69
N LEU A 313 -1.00 33.75 -1.73
CA LEU A 313 -0.30 34.98 -2.14
C LEU A 313 -0.80 35.57 -3.46
N ASN A 314 -1.43 34.80 -4.36
CA ASN A 314 -1.95 35.34 -5.63
C ASN A 314 -3.09 36.33 -5.39
N ASN A 315 -3.15 37.38 -6.22
CA ASN A 315 -4.20 38.40 -6.22
C ASN A 315 -4.52 38.95 -4.83
N ARG A 316 -3.51 39.03 -3.96
CA ARG A 316 -3.64 39.55 -2.62
C ARG A 316 -3.41 41.06 -2.64
N SER A 317 -4.15 41.81 -1.82
CA SER A 317 -3.89 43.24 -1.61
C SER A 317 -2.48 43.46 -1.04
N GLU A 318 -1.94 44.67 -1.24
CA GLU A 318 -0.68 45.06 -0.61
C GLU A 318 -0.74 44.83 0.91
N MET A 319 0.33 44.25 1.44
CA MET A 319 0.45 43.95 2.86
C MET A 319 0.85 45.20 3.64
N GLU A 320 0.46 45.26 4.91
CA GLU A 320 0.85 46.37 5.80
C GLU A 320 2.34 46.26 6.11
N CYS A 321 3.06 47.39 6.12
CA CYS A 321 4.48 47.44 6.37
C CYS A 321 4.74 48.40 7.52
N ASN A 322 5.13 47.87 8.67
CA ASN A 322 5.47 48.68 9.85
C ASN A 322 6.93 49.15 9.85
N ASP A 323 7.77 48.58 8.99
CA ASP A 323 9.17 48.96 8.83
C ASP A 323 9.34 50.09 7.80
N ILE A 324 10.52 50.73 7.79
CA ILE A 324 10.87 51.81 6.85
C ILE A 324 10.82 51.30 5.39
N TYR A 325 11.11 50.02 5.16
CA TYR A 325 11.12 49.42 3.84
C TYR A 325 10.75 47.94 3.89
N CYS A 326 9.71 47.54 3.16
CA CYS A 326 9.36 46.15 2.94
C CYS A 326 9.47 45.80 1.45
N HIS A 327 10.48 45.00 1.09
CA HIS A 327 10.70 44.57 -0.29
C HIS A 327 9.49 43.82 -0.87
N TYR A 328 8.89 42.96 -0.05
CA TYR A 328 7.77 42.08 -0.40
C TYR A 328 6.39 42.65 -0.03
N LYS A 329 6.25 43.98 0.02
CA LYS A 329 4.93 44.62 0.24
C LYS A 329 3.88 44.15 -0.76
N ASP A 330 4.30 43.91 -2.00
CA ASP A 330 3.54 43.16 -3.01
C ASP A 330 3.95 41.67 -2.98
N PRO A 331 3.05 40.76 -2.58
CA PRO A 331 3.32 39.32 -2.54
C PRO A 331 3.71 38.71 -3.89
N GLN A 332 3.34 39.34 -5.01
CA GLN A 332 3.71 38.85 -6.35
C GLN A 332 5.22 38.87 -6.57
N LYS A 333 5.94 39.81 -5.93
CA LYS A 333 7.41 39.86 -5.99
C LYS A 333 8.03 38.62 -5.36
N LEU A 334 7.50 38.16 -4.22
CA LEU A 334 7.98 36.93 -3.60
C LEU A 334 7.74 35.73 -4.52
N LEU A 335 6.55 35.62 -5.11
CA LEU A 335 6.24 34.55 -6.04
C LEU A 335 7.16 34.56 -7.26
N ALA A 336 7.49 35.72 -7.80
CA ALA A 336 8.44 35.87 -8.90
C ALA A 336 9.86 35.44 -8.49
N ASP A 337 10.37 35.90 -7.35
CA ASP A 337 11.69 35.54 -6.85
C ASP A 337 11.82 34.03 -6.57
N MET A 338 10.74 33.40 -6.10
CA MET A 338 10.70 31.97 -5.84
C MET A 338 10.47 31.10 -7.09
N GLY A 339 10.33 31.71 -8.28
CA GLY A 339 10.06 30.98 -9.53
C GLY A 339 8.66 30.36 -9.57
N MET A 340 7.70 31.02 -8.93
CA MET A 340 6.29 30.63 -8.80
C MET A 340 5.33 31.61 -9.45
N SER A 341 5.80 32.58 -10.23
CA SER A 341 4.97 33.57 -10.92
C SER A 341 3.93 32.92 -11.83
N ASN A 342 2.75 33.54 -11.92
CA ASN A 342 1.65 33.15 -12.81
C ASN A 342 1.12 31.70 -12.64
N ASN A 343 1.37 31.05 -11.50
CA ASN A 343 0.83 29.72 -11.25
C ASN A 343 -0.63 29.77 -10.83
N ILE A 344 -1.48 29.00 -11.52
CA ILE A 344 -2.90 28.87 -11.20
C ILE A 344 -3.07 27.67 -10.25
N PRO A 345 -3.65 27.84 -9.05
CA PRO A 345 -3.79 26.77 -8.06
C PRO A 345 -4.51 25.51 -8.57
N ILE A 346 -5.45 25.65 -9.50
CA ILE A 346 -6.21 24.51 -10.06
C ILE A 346 -5.32 23.55 -10.86
N HIS A 347 -4.29 24.06 -11.56
CA HIS A 347 -3.34 23.19 -12.28
C HIS A 347 -2.49 22.39 -11.29
N GLN A 348 -2.10 23.02 -10.18
CA GLN A 348 -1.35 22.34 -9.11
C GLN A 348 -2.19 21.22 -8.49
N PHE A 349 -3.48 21.45 -8.25
CA PHE A 349 -4.41 20.41 -7.83
C PHE A 349 -4.46 19.24 -8.82
N ALA A 350 -4.57 19.51 -10.11
CA ALA A 350 -4.62 18.48 -11.14
C ALA A 350 -3.33 17.63 -11.19
N TYR A 351 -2.15 18.25 -11.07
CA TYR A 351 -0.89 17.52 -11.00
C TYR A 351 -0.82 16.59 -9.78
N ILE A 352 -1.17 17.08 -8.59
CA ILE A 352 -1.18 16.28 -7.35
C ILE A 352 -2.20 15.13 -7.46
N PHE A 353 -3.36 15.39 -8.08
CA PHE A 353 -4.36 14.35 -8.32
C PHE A 353 -3.84 13.26 -9.27
N GLY A 354 -3.11 13.64 -10.32
CA GLY A 354 -2.41 12.71 -11.21
C GLY A 354 -1.42 11.81 -10.46
N TYR A 355 -0.61 12.38 -9.57
CA TYR A 355 0.27 11.60 -8.70
C TYR A 355 -0.49 10.69 -7.72
N THR A 356 -1.63 11.14 -7.22
CA THR A 356 -2.50 10.33 -6.36
C THR A 356 -2.93 9.06 -7.09
N LEU A 357 -3.39 9.18 -8.34
CA LEU A 357 -3.74 8.02 -9.16
C LEU A 357 -2.52 7.13 -9.43
N LEU A 358 -1.38 7.72 -9.78
CA LEU A 358 -0.13 7.00 -10.02
C LEU A 358 0.26 6.13 -8.82
N PHE A 359 0.34 6.71 -7.62
CA PHE A 359 0.74 5.95 -6.43
C PHE A 359 -0.30 4.90 -6.02
N ARG A 360 -1.59 5.15 -6.24
CA ARG A 360 -2.64 4.14 -6.02
C ARG A 360 -2.51 2.97 -6.98
N ILE A 361 -2.21 3.23 -8.26
CA ILE A 361 -1.96 2.19 -9.25
C ILE A 361 -0.72 1.38 -8.86
N ILE A 362 0.38 2.05 -8.47
CA ILE A 362 1.60 1.37 -8.01
C ILE A 362 1.29 0.47 -6.80
N ALA A 363 0.60 0.99 -5.78
CA ALA A 363 0.22 0.22 -4.60
C ALA A 363 -0.64 -1.00 -4.96
N TYR A 364 -1.63 -0.85 -5.84
CA TYR A 364 -2.47 -1.95 -6.30
C TYR A 364 -1.66 -3.01 -7.07
N LEU A 365 -0.78 -2.60 -7.99
CA LEU A 365 0.08 -3.51 -8.74
C LEU A 365 1.04 -4.26 -7.83
N SER A 366 1.63 -3.59 -6.83
CA SER A 366 2.47 -4.21 -5.81
C SER A 366 1.72 -5.26 -4.98
N LEU A 367 0.47 -4.97 -4.57
CA LEU A 367 -0.38 -5.95 -3.89
C LEU A 367 -0.69 -7.13 -4.81
N LYS A 368 -1.11 -6.87 -6.04
CA LYS A 368 -1.41 -7.93 -7.02
C LYS A 368 -0.21 -8.84 -7.23
N TYR A 369 0.98 -8.26 -7.36
CA TYR A 369 2.23 -9.01 -7.45
C TYR A 369 2.48 -9.92 -6.23
N ARG A 370 2.23 -9.42 -5.00
CA ARG A 370 2.39 -10.22 -3.78
C ARG A 370 1.35 -11.33 -3.61
N MET A 371 0.16 -11.16 -4.19
CA MET A 371 -0.94 -12.13 -4.08
C MET A 371 -0.92 -13.21 -5.16
N THR A 372 -0.24 -12.99 -6.30
CA THR A 372 -0.16 -13.99 -7.38
C THR A 372 1.23 -14.65 -7.39
N SER A 373 1.32 -15.86 -6.82
CA SER A 373 2.53 -16.70 -6.91
C SER A 373 2.94 -16.98 -8.37
N GLU A 374 1.96 -17.11 -9.25
CA GLU A 374 2.13 -17.38 -10.68
C GLU A 374 2.81 -16.21 -11.44
N LEU A 375 2.49 -14.96 -11.09
CA LEU A 375 3.08 -13.78 -11.73
C LEU A 375 4.54 -13.62 -11.33
N ARG A 376 4.84 -13.85 -10.04
CA ARG A 376 6.22 -13.90 -9.53
C ARG A 376 7.02 -14.99 -10.21
N ASN A 377 6.46 -16.19 -10.35
CA ASN A 377 7.13 -17.32 -11.00
C ASN A 377 7.36 -17.06 -12.51
N LYS A 378 6.38 -16.47 -13.22
CA LYS A 378 6.55 -16.06 -14.63
C LYS A 378 7.65 -15.01 -14.79
N LEU A 379 7.68 -13.98 -13.94
CA LEU A 379 8.71 -12.93 -14.01
C LEU A 379 10.10 -13.46 -13.65
N VAL A 380 10.23 -14.30 -12.62
CA VAL A 380 11.50 -14.99 -12.30
C VAL A 380 11.95 -15.87 -13.46
N TYR A 381 11.01 -16.59 -14.09
CA TYR A 381 11.29 -17.38 -15.29
C TYR A 381 11.79 -16.51 -16.46
N TYR A 382 11.14 -15.37 -16.74
CA TYR A 382 11.58 -14.45 -17.79
C TYR A 382 12.91 -13.77 -17.46
N ALA A 383 13.13 -13.36 -16.21
CA ALA A 383 14.41 -12.80 -15.77
C ALA A 383 15.55 -13.83 -15.91
N ALA A 384 15.32 -15.08 -15.49
CA ALA A 384 16.27 -16.17 -15.66
C ALA A 384 16.56 -16.46 -17.15
N LYS A 385 15.56 -16.34 -18.03
CA LYS A 385 15.72 -16.49 -19.48
C LYS A 385 16.58 -15.38 -20.09
N ILE A 386 16.41 -14.14 -19.64
CA ILE A 386 17.20 -12.97 -20.09
C ILE A 386 18.65 -13.07 -19.64
N VAL A 387 18.90 -13.53 -18.41
CA VAL A 387 20.27 -13.75 -17.90
C VAL A 387 20.97 -14.85 -18.70
N LYS A 388 20.29 -15.97 -18.97
CA LYS A 388 20.85 -17.06 -19.80
C LYS A 388 21.15 -16.65 -21.24
N GLN A 389 20.41 -15.70 -21.82
CA GLN A 389 20.69 -15.19 -23.18
C GLN A 389 21.88 -14.23 -23.24
N LYS A 390 22.42 -13.75 -22.10
CA LYS A 390 23.62 -12.91 -22.05
C LYS A 390 24.91 -13.71 -21.85
N GLU A 391 24.83 -14.99 -21.52
CA GLU A 391 25.96 -15.90 -21.31
C GLU A 391 26.30 -16.75 -22.55
N THR A 392 25.59 -16.53 -23.66
CA THR A 392 25.83 -17.10 -25.00
C THR A 392 26.07 -15.97 -25.98
#